data_AF-A0A9X2F893-F1
#
_entry.id   AF-A0A9X2F893-F1
#
_cell.length_a   1.000
_cell.length_b   1.000
_cell.length_c   1.000
_cell.angle_alpha   90.00
_cell.angle_beta   90.00
_cell.angle_gamma   90.00
#
_symmetry.space_group_name_H-M   'P 1'
#
loop_
_entity.id
_entity.type
_entity.pdbx_description
1 polymer ?
#
loop_
_entity_poly.entity_id
_entity_poly.type
_entity_poly.pdbx_seq_one_letter_code
_entity_poly.pdbx_strand_id
1 'polypeptide(L)'
;MQCPTCQTPLREEACAGQRIDRCAECGGLWLDQGELGPVVRSYAKSVEASAQVPATRPDYPCPKCGKLMDRREYAHDSGVFLQRCDDCQGHWIEGWQMPKLEEYVEGNTAVDRLATTLGKQIQSERRLGLIYSLLTSKLLSGAVAAAVAYVLPDAFDNGGLFPMHFVRGYVVVPLLCIWFPEELARMTSMRFGLTRPQVTNPTPGVMLAVCGWILLLTPVLVWMLL
;
A
#
# COMPACT_ATOMS: atom_id res chain seq x y z
N MET A 1 10.09 -37.73 5.01
CA MET A 1 10.30 -37.16 6.35
C MET A 1 9.46 -37.95 7.37
N GLN A 2 9.88 -38.03 8.64
CA GLN A 2 9.15 -38.78 9.68
C GLN A 2 8.40 -37.84 10.62
N CYS A 3 7.22 -38.24 11.08
CA CYS A 3 6.44 -37.49 12.06
C CYS A 3 7.19 -37.44 13.40
N PRO A 4 7.44 -36.26 14.00
CA PRO A 4 8.14 -36.16 15.27
C PRO A 4 7.30 -36.67 16.46
N THR A 5 5.98 -36.79 16.29
CA THR A 5 5.07 -37.30 17.32
C THR A 5 4.96 -38.83 17.32
N CYS A 6 4.66 -39.45 16.17
CA CYS A 6 4.40 -40.90 16.07
C CYS A 6 5.35 -41.65 15.14
N GLN A 7 6.39 -41.01 14.59
CA GLN A 7 7.38 -41.59 13.69
C GLN A 7 6.84 -42.13 12.35
N THR A 8 5.52 -42.05 12.12
CA THR A 8 4.88 -42.40 10.85
C THR A 8 5.36 -41.50 9.71
N PRO A 9 5.63 -42.05 8.51
CA PRO A 9 6.04 -41.26 7.35
C PRO A 9 5.02 -40.16 7.02
N LEU A 10 5.52 -38.95 6.80
CA LEU A 10 4.69 -37.84 6.33
C LEU A 10 4.35 -38.02 4.85
N ARG A 11 3.13 -37.62 4.47
CA ARG A 11 2.63 -37.65 3.11
C ARG A 11 2.47 -36.22 2.60
N GLU A 12 3.02 -35.95 1.42
CA GLU A 12 2.86 -34.67 0.76
C GLU A 12 1.40 -34.51 0.25
N GLU A 13 0.79 -33.36 0.55
CA GLU A 13 -0.53 -32.95 0.08
C GLU A 13 -0.51 -31.48 -0.39
N ALA A 14 -1.38 -31.16 -1.36
CA ALA A 14 -1.51 -29.78 -1.83
C ALA A 14 -2.57 -29.04 -1.01
N CYS A 15 -2.20 -27.92 -0.40
CA CYS A 15 -3.11 -27.07 0.37
C CYS A 15 -2.82 -25.60 0.11
N ALA A 16 -3.84 -24.80 -0.22
CA ALA A 16 -3.70 -23.35 -0.47
C ALA A 16 -2.65 -22.98 -1.55
N GLY A 17 -2.40 -23.87 -2.51
CA GLY A 17 -1.34 -23.70 -3.51
C GLY A 17 0.08 -24.05 -3.03
N GLN A 18 0.23 -24.48 -1.77
CA GLN A 18 1.47 -24.95 -1.17
C GLN A 18 1.53 -26.47 -1.15
N ARG A 19 2.75 -27.04 -1.05
CA ARG A 19 2.96 -28.48 -0.87
C ARG A 19 3.36 -28.74 0.57
N ILE A 20 2.42 -29.28 1.35
CA ILE A 20 2.60 -29.48 2.78
C ILE A 20 2.74 -30.97 3.09
N ASP A 21 3.35 -31.28 4.23
CA ASP A 21 3.58 -32.67 4.66
C ASP A 21 2.67 -33.00 5.85
N ARG A 22 1.75 -33.95 5.67
CA ARG A 22 0.78 -34.34 6.71
C ARG A 22 1.05 -35.75 7.23
N CYS A 23 0.92 -35.92 8.54
CA CYS A 23 0.88 -37.24 9.16
C CYS A 23 -0.53 -37.84 9.08
N ALA A 24 -0.65 -39.04 8.53
CA ALA A 24 -1.94 -39.75 8.41
C ALA A 24 -2.48 -40.28 9.76
N GLU A 25 -1.63 -40.39 10.78
CA GLU A 25 -1.99 -41.03 12.05
C GLU A 25 -2.35 -40.00 13.14
N CYS A 26 -1.46 -39.04 13.41
CA CYS A 26 -1.73 -38.00 14.41
C CYS A 26 -2.37 -36.72 13.83
N GLY A 27 -2.50 -36.62 12.50
CA GLY A 27 -3.01 -35.44 11.83
C GLY A 27 -2.10 -34.20 11.92
N GLY A 28 -0.86 -34.35 12.40
CA GLY A 28 0.12 -33.25 12.46
C GLY A 28 0.60 -32.81 11.08
N LEU A 29 1.01 -31.55 10.97
CA LEU A 29 1.47 -30.91 9.75
C LEU A 29 2.89 -30.40 9.91
N TRP A 30 3.70 -30.65 8.88
CA TRP A 30 4.96 -29.97 8.66
C TRP A 30 4.80 -28.95 7.52
N LEU A 31 5.27 -27.73 7.78
CA LEU A 31 5.21 -26.60 6.86
C LEU A 31 6.61 -26.03 6.69
N ASP A 32 7.03 -25.83 5.45
CA ASP A 32 8.30 -25.17 5.15
C ASP A 32 8.19 -23.63 5.35
N GLN A 33 9.35 -22.97 5.29
CA GLN A 33 9.43 -21.52 5.47
C GLN A 33 8.49 -20.79 4.49
N GLY A 34 7.57 -20.00 5.03
CA GLY A 34 6.62 -19.19 4.25
C GLY A 34 5.28 -19.86 3.95
N GLU A 35 5.10 -21.15 4.27
CA GLU A 35 3.86 -21.87 4.03
C GLU A 35 2.80 -21.69 5.13
N LEU A 36 3.25 -21.39 6.36
CA LEU A 36 2.38 -21.21 7.53
C LEU A 36 1.21 -20.24 7.28
N GLY A 37 1.48 -19.05 6.74
CA GLY A 37 0.46 -18.03 6.53
C GLY A 37 -0.67 -18.46 5.58
N PRO A 38 -0.36 -18.86 4.33
CA PRO A 38 -1.36 -19.33 3.38
C PRO A 38 -2.16 -20.54 3.87
N VAL A 39 -1.50 -21.50 4.52
CA VAL A 39 -2.11 -22.75 4.97
C VAL A 39 -3.08 -22.49 6.12
N VAL A 40 -2.66 -21.78 7.16
CA VAL A 40 -3.50 -21.47 8.33
C VAL A 40 -4.76 -20.68 7.93
N ARG A 41 -4.69 -19.82 6.91
CA ARG A 41 -5.86 -19.11 6.37
C ARG A 41 -6.83 -19.98 5.57
N SER A 42 -6.35 -21.05 4.98
CA SER A 42 -7.14 -21.90 4.06
C SER A 42 -7.63 -23.19 4.71
N TYR A 43 -6.92 -23.67 5.73
CA TYR A 43 -7.23 -24.92 6.43
C TYR A 43 -8.50 -24.85 7.27
N ALA A 44 -8.96 -23.63 7.58
CA ALA A 44 -10.16 -23.25 8.33
C ALA A 44 -11.49 -23.75 7.72
N LYS A 45 -11.48 -24.77 6.87
CA LYS A 45 -12.65 -25.27 6.15
C LYS A 45 -12.67 -26.78 5.94
N SER A 46 -11.66 -27.54 6.36
CA SER A 46 -11.43 -28.86 5.73
C SER A 46 -11.13 -30.07 6.63
N VAL A 47 -11.09 -29.98 7.96
CA VAL A 47 -10.62 -31.12 8.76
C VAL A 47 -11.36 -31.34 10.07
N GLU A 48 -12.00 -32.51 10.18
CA GLU A 48 -12.41 -33.11 11.44
C GLU A 48 -11.15 -33.64 12.15
N ALA A 49 -10.51 -32.80 12.97
CA ALA A 49 -9.34 -33.19 13.75
C ALA A 49 -9.77 -34.07 14.94
N SER A 50 -9.19 -35.28 15.05
CA SER A 50 -9.31 -36.09 16.26
C SER A 50 -8.51 -35.44 17.40
N ALA A 51 -9.21 -34.98 18.44
CA ALA A 51 -8.64 -34.25 19.55
C ALA A 51 -8.11 -35.20 20.63
N GLN A 52 -6.82 -35.51 20.58
CA GLN A 52 -6.09 -36.07 21.72
C GLN A 52 -4.97 -35.09 22.08
N VAL A 53 -5.18 -34.35 23.16
CA VAL A 53 -4.16 -33.47 23.74
C VAL A 53 -3.18 -34.35 24.52
N PRO A 54 -1.89 -34.42 24.14
CA PRO A 54 -0.92 -35.20 24.89
C PRO A 54 -0.73 -34.63 26.31
N ALA A 55 -0.77 -35.49 27.33
CA ALA A 55 -0.56 -35.10 28.74
C ALA A 55 0.89 -34.67 29.04
N THR A 56 1.85 -35.17 28.27
CA THR A 56 3.27 -34.82 28.29
C THR A 56 3.65 -34.21 26.95
N ARG A 57 4.33 -33.06 26.97
CA ARG A 57 4.83 -32.38 25.76
C ARG A 57 6.26 -32.84 25.48
N PRO A 58 6.48 -33.74 24.51
CA PRO A 58 7.83 -34.18 24.15
C PRO A 58 8.61 -33.06 23.46
N ASP A 59 9.94 -33.17 23.45
CA ASP A 59 10.78 -32.36 22.57
C ASP A 59 10.58 -32.84 21.13
N TYR A 60 10.31 -31.92 20.20
CA TYR A 60 10.04 -32.25 18.81
C TYR A 60 11.28 -32.08 17.95
N PRO A 61 11.90 -33.16 17.44
CA PRO A 61 12.96 -33.03 16.44
C PRO A 61 12.39 -32.56 15.11
N CYS A 62 13.11 -31.70 14.41
CA CYS A 62 12.73 -31.20 13.09
C CYS A 62 12.73 -32.36 12.06
N PRO A 63 11.63 -32.61 11.34
CA PRO A 63 11.55 -33.67 10.32
C PRO A 63 12.55 -33.52 9.16
N LYS A 64 13.07 -32.30 8.96
CA LYS A 64 13.98 -31.94 7.86
C LYS A 64 15.46 -32.01 8.24
N CYS A 65 15.83 -31.55 9.44
CA CYS A 65 17.23 -31.46 9.88
C CYS A 65 17.55 -32.21 11.18
N GLY A 66 16.55 -32.77 11.87
CA GLY A 66 16.72 -33.57 13.10
C GLY A 66 16.98 -32.77 14.38
N LYS A 67 17.22 -31.46 14.29
CA LYS A 67 17.46 -30.60 15.47
C LYS A 67 16.18 -30.34 16.25
N LEU A 68 16.31 -30.14 17.56
CA LEU A 68 15.17 -29.80 18.42
C LEU A 68 14.56 -28.46 18.00
N MET A 69 13.23 -28.43 17.96
CA MET A 69 12.46 -27.25 17.62
C MET A 69 12.06 -26.47 18.86
N ASP A 70 12.01 -25.15 18.70
CA ASP A 70 11.60 -24.23 19.75
C ASP A 70 10.10 -23.99 19.69
N ARG A 71 9.49 -23.96 20.87
CA ARG A 71 8.07 -23.66 21.03
C ARG A 71 7.84 -22.15 20.99
N ARG A 72 7.06 -21.68 20.02
CA ARG A 72 6.75 -20.26 19.82
C ARG A 72 5.25 -20.04 19.70
N GLU A 73 4.75 -18.98 20.32
CA GLU A 73 3.34 -18.60 20.20
C GLU A 73 3.03 -18.07 18.79
N TYR A 74 1.94 -18.53 18.20
CA TYR A 74 1.44 -18.03 16.94
C TYR A 74 0.86 -16.62 17.14
N ALA A 75 1.24 -15.67 16.28
CA ALA A 75 0.81 -14.28 16.32
C ALA A 75 1.04 -13.52 17.66
N HIS A 76 1.74 -14.11 18.63
CA HIS A 76 2.07 -13.55 19.95
C HIS A 76 0.88 -13.24 20.88
N ASP A 77 -0.35 -13.54 20.47
CA ASP A 77 -1.57 -13.31 21.25
C ASP A 77 -2.63 -14.41 21.06
N SER A 78 -2.32 -15.47 20.31
CA SER A 78 -3.29 -16.54 20.01
C SER A 78 -3.47 -17.56 21.14
N GLY A 79 -2.55 -17.63 22.09
CA GLY A 79 -2.48 -18.72 23.07
C GLY A 79 -2.17 -20.10 22.46
N VAL A 80 -1.88 -20.17 21.16
CA VAL A 80 -1.49 -21.39 20.45
C VAL A 80 0.01 -21.41 20.23
N PHE A 81 0.67 -22.49 20.63
CA PHE A 81 2.12 -22.60 20.57
C PHE A 81 2.57 -23.65 19.56
N LEU A 82 3.21 -23.21 18.49
CA LEU A 82 3.73 -24.06 17.42
C LEU A 82 5.20 -24.37 17.66
N GLN A 83 5.70 -25.43 17.04
CA GLN A 83 7.12 -25.74 17.06
C GLN A 83 7.78 -25.12 15.83
N ARG A 84 8.88 -24.38 16.00
CA ARG A 84 9.66 -23.76 14.92
C ARG A 84 11.09 -24.30 14.96
N CYS A 85 11.61 -24.68 13.81
CA CYS A 85 13.03 -24.97 13.66
C CYS A 85 13.80 -23.69 13.32
N ASP A 86 14.86 -23.39 14.07
CA ASP A 86 15.67 -22.19 13.82
C ASP A 86 16.66 -22.31 12.66
N ASP A 87 16.91 -23.52 12.14
CA ASP A 87 17.79 -23.70 10.98
C ASP A 87 17.03 -23.67 9.66
N CYS A 88 15.99 -24.51 9.53
CA CYS A 88 15.21 -24.59 8.30
C CYS A 88 14.02 -23.63 8.28
N GLN A 89 13.75 -22.93 9.39
CA GLN A 89 12.67 -21.95 9.54
C GLN A 89 11.26 -22.52 9.28
N GLY A 90 11.14 -23.86 9.31
CA GLY A 90 9.89 -24.59 9.15
C GLY A 90 9.14 -24.74 10.47
N HIS A 91 7.87 -25.12 10.36
CA HIS A 91 6.93 -25.19 11.47
C HIS A 91 6.31 -26.58 11.55
N TRP A 92 6.22 -27.10 12.77
CA TRP A 92 5.40 -28.27 13.07
C TRP A 92 4.17 -27.85 13.86
N ILE A 93 3.01 -28.29 13.37
CA ILE A 93 1.70 -28.05 13.96
C ILE A 93 1.09 -29.39 14.33
N GLU A 94 0.65 -29.53 15.57
CA GLU A 94 -0.04 -30.74 16.00
C GLU A 94 -1.49 -30.74 15.51
N GLY A 95 -2.04 -31.91 15.17
CA GLY A 95 -3.40 -32.01 14.63
C GLY A 95 -4.47 -31.37 15.54
N TRP A 96 -4.31 -31.49 16.86
CA TRP A 96 -5.23 -30.90 17.85
C TRP A 96 -5.15 -29.36 17.93
N GLN A 97 -4.08 -28.74 17.41
CA GLN A 97 -3.91 -27.29 17.43
C GLN A 97 -4.66 -26.59 16.30
N MET A 98 -4.96 -27.32 15.22
CA MET A 98 -5.58 -26.76 14.02
C MET A 98 -6.92 -26.06 14.30
N PRO A 99 -7.86 -26.63 15.08
CA PRO A 99 -9.13 -25.96 15.37
C PRO A 99 -8.95 -24.63 16.12
N LYS A 100 -7.95 -24.52 17.01
CA LYS A 100 -7.67 -23.26 17.73
C LYS A 100 -7.04 -22.20 16.83
N LEU A 101 -6.16 -22.62 15.92
CA LEU A 101 -5.60 -21.70 14.92
C LEU A 101 -6.69 -21.16 14.01
N GLU A 102 -7.62 -22.03 13.60
CA GLU A 102 -8.79 -21.66 12.80
C GLU A 102 -9.68 -20.65 13.53
N GLU A 103 -10.09 -20.95 14.77
CA GLU A 103 -10.88 -20.03 15.59
C GLU A 103 -10.20 -18.67 15.75
N TYR A 104 -8.88 -18.65 16.00
CA TYR A 104 -8.13 -17.41 16.12
C TYR A 104 -8.11 -16.61 14.81
N VAL A 105 -7.91 -17.27 13.67
CA VAL A 105 -7.85 -16.62 12.35
C VAL A 105 -9.22 -16.07 11.95
N GLU A 106 -10.29 -16.82 12.20
CA GLU A 106 -11.66 -16.36 11.93
C GLU A 106 -12.08 -15.22 12.85
N GLY A 107 -11.72 -15.30 14.14
CA GLY A 107 -12.00 -14.26 15.14
C GLY A 107 -11.31 -12.94 14.84
N ASN A 108 -10.14 -12.97 14.18
CA ASN A 108 -9.35 -11.77 13.90
C ASN A 108 -9.66 -11.08 12.56
N THR A 109 -10.77 -11.44 11.90
CA THR A 109 -11.17 -10.81 10.63
C THR A 109 -11.37 -9.29 10.73
N ALA A 110 -11.59 -8.75 11.94
CA ALA A 110 -11.67 -7.31 12.18
C ALA A 110 -10.31 -6.62 12.00
N VAL A 111 -9.21 -7.21 12.50
CA VAL A 111 -7.86 -6.66 12.31
C VAL A 111 -7.43 -6.79 10.86
N ASP A 112 -7.77 -7.88 10.17
CA ASP A 112 -7.51 -8.01 8.73
C ASP A 112 -8.26 -6.96 7.90
N ARG A 113 -9.53 -6.67 8.25
CA ARG A 113 -10.28 -5.56 7.62
C ARG A 113 -9.64 -4.21 7.90
N LEU A 114 -9.15 -4.00 9.13
CA LEU A 114 -8.45 -2.77 9.51
C LEU A 114 -7.13 -2.63 8.74
N ALA A 115 -6.30 -3.68 8.72
CA ALA A 115 -5.02 -3.71 8.01
C ALA A 115 -5.19 -3.47 6.50
N THR A 116 -6.19 -4.10 5.88
CA THR A 116 -6.49 -3.89 4.46
C THR A 116 -7.04 -2.50 4.17
N THR A 117 -7.87 -1.95 5.06
CA THR A 117 -8.40 -0.57 4.93
C THR A 117 -7.29 0.46 5.09
N LEU A 118 -6.45 0.33 6.11
CA LEU A 118 -5.31 1.21 6.36
C LEU A 118 -4.29 1.13 5.22
N GLY A 119 -4.00 -0.07 4.72
CA GLY A 119 -3.10 -0.27 3.57
C GLY A 119 -3.60 0.46 2.31
N LYS A 120 -4.91 0.38 2.02
CA LYS A 120 -5.53 1.12 0.91
C LYS A 120 -5.45 2.64 1.12
N GLN A 121 -5.67 3.11 2.34
CA GLN A 121 -5.61 4.53 2.66
C GLN A 121 -4.20 5.10 2.47
N ILE A 122 -3.17 4.43 2.99
CA ILE A 122 -1.75 4.79 2.80
C ILE A 122 -1.38 4.85 1.31
N GLN A 123 -1.86 3.89 0.51
CA GLN A 123 -1.57 3.87 -0.93
C GLN A 123 -2.25 5.02 -1.68
N SER A 124 -3.48 5.39 -1.28
CA SER A 124 -4.22 6.51 -1.88
C SER A 124 -3.54 7.85 -1.60
N GLU A 125 -3.08 8.07 -0.37
CA GLU A 125 -2.35 9.27 0.03
C GLU A 125 -1.04 9.41 -0.74
N ARG A 126 -0.34 8.29 -0.98
CA ARG A 126 0.90 8.28 -1.78
C ARG A 126 0.67 8.65 -3.25
N ARG A 127 -0.47 8.25 -3.84
CA ARG A 127 -0.83 8.64 -5.22
C ARG A 127 -1.15 10.13 -5.32
N LEU A 128 -1.89 10.66 -4.35
CA LEU A 128 -2.17 12.10 -4.26
C LEU A 128 -0.89 12.93 -4.09
N GLY A 129 0.06 12.46 -3.26
CA GLY A 129 1.37 13.10 -3.11
C GLY A 129 2.20 13.12 -4.39
N LEU A 130 2.22 12.03 -5.16
CA LEU A 130 2.89 11.99 -6.46
C LEU A 130 2.28 12.97 -7.46
N ILE A 131 0.94 12.99 -7.59
CA ILE A 131 0.25 13.93 -8.48
C ILE A 131 0.54 15.37 -8.07
N TYR A 132 0.49 15.67 -6.76
CA TYR A 132 0.81 16.99 -6.25
C TYR A 132 2.25 17.41 -6.58
N SER A 133 3.22 16.51 -6.40
CA SER A 133 4.63 16.77 -6.70
C SER A 133 4.90 17.05 -8.18
N LEU A 134 4.12 16.44 -9.08
CA LEU A 134 4.16 16.73 -10.51
C LEU A 134 3.53 18.08 -10.82
N LEU A 135 2.36 18.37 -10.23
CA LEU A 135 1.64 19.63 -10.42
C LEU A 135 2.42 20.84 -9.92
N THR A 136 3.23 20.71 -8.87
CA THR A 136 4.05 21.80 -8.32
C THR A 136 5.51 21.76 -8.78
N SER A 137 5.84 20.90 -9.75
CA SER A 137 7.19 20.75 -10.27
C SER A 137 7.66 22.02 -10.99
N LYS A 138 8.73 22.63 -10.47
CA LYS A 138 9.35 23.83 -11.06
C LYS A 138 10.01 23.55 -12.40
N LEU A 139 10.58 22.35 -12.56
CA LEU A 139 11.23 21.93 -13.81
C LEU A 139 10.20 21.72 -14.92
N LEU A 140 9.09 21.02 -14.62
CA LEU A 140 8.05 20.74 -15.59
C LEU A 140 7.35 22.03 -16.03
N SER A 141 6.93 22.86 -15.06
CA SER A 141 6.28 24.15 -15.33
C SER A 141 7.19 25.14 -16.04
N GLY A 142 8.48 25.18 -15.69
CA GLY A 142 9.47 26.01 -16.37
C GLY A 142 9.72 25.58 -17.83
N ALA A 143 9.80 24.27 -18.10
CA ALA A 143 9.94 23.76 -19.45
C ALA A 143 8.71 24.08 -20.33
N VAL A 144 7.51 23.90 -19.78
CA VAL A 144 6.26 24.24 -20.49
C VAL A 144 6.15 25.76 -20.70
N ALA A 145 6.49 26.57 -19.71
CA ALA A 145 6.51 28.03 -19.84
C ALA A 145 7.49 28.52 -20.92
N ALA A 146 8.68 27.89 -21.02
CA ALA A 146 9.63 28.19 -22.08
C ALA A 146 9.09 27.82 -23.47
N ALA A 147 8.44 26.66 -23.60
CA ALA A 147 7.80 26.24 -24.84
C ALA A 147 6.65 27.19 -25.24
N VAL A 148 5.79 27.57 -24.28
CA VAL A 148 4.71 28.54 -24.49
C VAL A 148 5.27 29.89 -24.93
N ALA A 149 6.32 30.39 -24.28
CA ALA A 149 6.96 31.66 -24.63
C ALA A 149 7.64 31.64 -26.01
N TYR A 150 8.05 30.46 -26.49
CA TYR A 150 8.62 30.28 -27.82
C TYR A 150 7.54 30.27 -28.93
N VAL A 151 6.36 29.70 -28.65
CA VAL A 151 5.24 29.60 -29.63
C VAL A 151 4.38 30.87 -29.66
N LEU A 152 4.26 31.59 -28.55
CA LEU A 152 3.44 32.80 -28.44
C LEU A 152 3.76 33.92 -29.45
N PRO A 153 5.03 34.21 -29.81
CA PRO A 153 5.35 35.22 -30.82
C PRO A 153 4.70 34.91 -32.18
N ASP A 154 4.74 33.65 -32.62
CA ASP A 154 4.18 33.22 -33.91
C ASP A 154 2.64 33.20 -33.90
N ALA A 155 2.03 32.98 -32.74
CA ALA A 155 0.58 32.95 -32.57
C ALA A 155 -0.10 34.33 -32.65
N PHE A 156 0.64 35.42 -32.39
CA PHE A 156 0.11 36.78 -32.28
C PHE A 156 0.53 37.72 -33.43
N ASP A 157 1.25 37.22 -34.43
CA ASP A 157 1.78 38.04 -35.54
C ASP A 157 0.72 38.50 -36.57
N ASN A 158 -0.57 38.33 -36.26
CA ASN A 158 -1.70 38.81 -37.05
C ASN A 158 -2.14 40.24 -36.66
N GLY A 159 -1.19 41.20 -36.63
CA GLY A 159 -1.49 42.64 -36.64
C GLY A 159 -2.24 43.20 -35.42
N GLY A 160 -2.12 42.57 -34.25
CA GLY A 160 -2.79 42.98 -33.02
C GLY A 160 -1.91 43.78 -32.06
N LEU A 161 -2.47 44.84 -31.49
CA LEU A 161 -1.87 45.82 -30.57
C LEU A 161 -1.53 45.25 -29.17
N PHE A 162 -0.90 44.07 -29.08
CA PHE A 162 -0.54 43.46 -27.80
C PHE A 162 0.96 43.61 -27.51
N PRO A 163 1.35 44.61 -26.71
CA PRO A 163 2.75 44.86 -26.40
C PRO A 163 3.38 43.73 -25.56
N MET A 164 4.67 43.44 -25.80
CA MET A 164 5.50 42.39 -25.18
C MET A 164 5.40 42.24 -23.65
N HIS A 165 4.89 43.25 -22.92
CA HIS A 165 4.64 43.16 -21.48
C HIS A 165 3.43 42.28 -21.11
N PHE A 166 2.42 42.16 -21.98
CA PHE A 166 1.30 41.24 -21.78
C PHE A 166 1.76 39.78 -21.84
N VAL A 167 2.65 39.45 -22.78
CA VAL A 167 3.26 38.11 -22.92
C VAL A 167 4.08 37.73 -21.68
N ARG A 168 4.85 38.68 -21.13
CA ARG A 168 5.61 38.47 -19.88
C ARG A 168 4.71 38.26 -18.67
N GLY A 169 3.63 39.04 -18.54
CA GLY A 169 2.64 38.87 -17.47
C GLY A 169 1.92 37.52 -17.55
N TYR A 170 1.64 37.06 -18.77
CA TYR A 170 0.92 35.81 -19.02
C TYR A 170 1.68 34.55 -18.58
N VAL A 171 3.02 34.56 -18.61
CA VAL A 171 3.83 33.42 -18.17
C VAL A 171 4.15 33.50 -16.68
N VAL A 172 4.37 34.72 -16.15
CA VAL A 172 4.76 34.92 -14.76
C VAL A 172 3.64 34.57 -13.78
N VAL A 173 2.40 35.00 -14.05
CA VAL A 173 1.27 34.75 -13.14
C VAL A 173 0.98 33.25 -12.95
N PRO A 174 0.89 32.43 -14.01
CA PRO A 174 0.73 30.98 -13.88
C PRO A 174 1.89 30.30 -13.16
N LEU A 175 3.14 30.73 -13.44
CA LEU A 175 4.31 30.17 -12.76
C LEU A 175 4.30 30.46 -11.25
N LEU A 176 3.89 31.67 -10.84
CA LEU A 176 3.72 31.99 -9.42
C LEU A 176 2.66 31.08 -8.77
N CYS A 177 1.53 30.83 -9.44
CA CYS A 177 0.50 29.92 -8.98
C CYS A 177 0.99 28.47 -8.83
N ILE A 178 1.90 28.02 -9.69
CA ILE A 178 2.46 26.65 -9.66
C ILE A 178 3.60 26.52 -8.62
N TRP A 179 4.44 27.55 -8.49
CA TRP A 179 5.65 27.49 -7.64
C TRP A 179 5.40 27.82 -6.18
N PHE A 180 4.36 28.61 -5.89
CA PHE A 180 4.01 29.05 -4.55
C PHE A 180 2.51 28.88 -4.25
N PRO A 181 1.94 27.67 -4.48
CA PRO A 181 0.51 27.47 -4.33
C PRO A 181 0.06 27.61 -2.87
N GLU A 182 0.88 27.22 -1.89
CA GLU A 182 0.53 27.33 -0.47
C GLU A 182 0.63 28.76 0.06
N GLU A 183 1.65 29.52 -0.36
CA GLU A 183 1.79 30.93 0.01
C GLU A 183 0.63 31.76 -0.55
N LEU A 184 0.26 31.53 -1.81
CA LEU A 184 -0.85 32.22 -2.46
C LEU A 184 -2.22 31.77 -1.92
N ALA A 185 -2.40 30.47 -1.62
CA ALA A 185 -3.61 29.95 -0.97
C ALA A 185 -3.87 30.58 0.41
N ARG A 186 -2.80 30.96 1.11
CA ARG A 186 -2.86 31.60 2.42
C ARG A 186 -3.07 33.13 2.33
N MET A 187 -2.94 33.73 1.15
CA MET A 187 -3.24 35.15 0.94
C MET A 187 -4.75 35.38 0.95
N THR A 188 -5.33 35.51 2.14
CA THR A 188 -6.77 35.74 2.34
C THR A 188 -7.19 37.21 2.18
N SER A 189 -6.31 38.12 1.73
CA SER A 189 -6.70 39.53 1.50
C SER A 189 -5.84 40.26 0.47
N MET A 190 -6.39 40.46 -0.74
CA MET A 190 -6.02 41.63 -1.56
C MET A 190 -7.09 42.70 -1.37
N ARG A 191 -6.70 43.89 -0.92
CA ARG A 191 -7.58 45.06 -0.86
C ARG A 191 -7.76 45.63 -2.27
N PHE A 192 -8.59 45.00 -3.09
CA PHE A 192 -9.23 45.67 -4.22
C PHE A 192 -10.62 46.08 -3.74
N GLY A 193 -10.79 47.37 -3.48
CA GLY A 193 -11.99 47.90 -2.84
C GLY A 193 -13.24 47.57 -3.64
N LEU A 194 -14.07 46.66 -3.10
CA LEU A 194 -15.54 46.60 -3.13
C LEU A 194 -15.98 45.24 -2.55
N THR A 195 -16.72 45.29 -1.43
CA THR A 195 -17.49 44.20 -0.75
C THR A 195 -16.79 42.87 -0.43
N ARG A 196 -16.76 42.51 0.87
CA ARG A 196 -16.15 41.28 1.41
C ARG A 196 -17.03 40.04 1.19
N PRO A 197 -16.54 38.97 0.55
CA PRO A 197 -16.90 37.61 0.90
C PRO A 197 -15.97 37.11 2.02
N GLN A 198 -16.54 36.65 3.14
CA GLN A 198 -15.77 36.00 4.21
C GLN A 198 -15.42 34.56 3.76
N VAL A 199 -14.15 34.31 3.46
CA VAL A 199 -13.65 32.97 3.11
C VAL A 199 -13.37 32.23 4.42
N THR A 200 -14.14 31.17 4.73
CA THR A 200 -14.04 30.41 5.99
C THR A 200 -12.97 29.31 5.98
N ASN A 201 -12.40 28.96 4.83
CA ASN A 201 -11.30 27.99 4.70
C ASN A 201 -10.31 28.39 3.60
N PRO A 202 -8.99 28.24 3.82
CA PRO A 202 -8.00 28.50 2.77
C PRO A 202 -8.21 27.54 1.60
N THR A 203 -8.06 28.07 0.39
CA THR A 203 -8.19 27.27 -0.84
C THR A 203 -7.08 26.22 -0.88
N PRO A 204 -7.35 24.95 -1.23
CA PRO A 204 -6.28 23.96 -1.33
C PRO A 204 -5.23 24.39 -2.35
N GLY A 205 -3.94 24.37 -2.00
CA GLY A 205 -2.85 24.78 -2.91
C GLY A 205 -2.87 24.02 -4.25
N VAL A 206 -3.33 22.76 -4.23
CA VAL A 206 -3.57 21.95 -5.43
C VAL A 206 -4.45 22.68 -6.45
N MET A 207 -5.49 23.38 -6.01
CA MET A 207 -6.42 24.08 -6.88
C MET A 207 -5.76 25.26 -7.59
N LEU A 208 -4.89 26.00 -6.88
CA LEU A 208 -4.10 27.08 -7.47
C LEU A 208 -3.06 26.57 -8.46
N ALA A 209 -2.38 25.46 -8.14
CA ALA A 209 -1.46 24.82 -9.07
C ALA A 209 -2.19 24.38 -10.36
N VAL A 210 -3.38 23.79 -10.25
CA VAL A 210 -4.22 23.42 -11.41
C VAL A 210 -4.63 24.66 -12.21
N CYS A 211 -5.08 25.74 -11.56
CA CYS A 211 -5.40 27.00 -12.24
C CYS A 211 -4.18 27.58 -12.97
N GLY A 212 -2.99 27.49 -12.37
CA GLY A 212 -1.74 27.86 -13.03
C GLY A 212 -1.48 27.04 -14.29
N TRP A 213 -1.64 25.71 -14.24
CA TRP A 213 -1.50 24.87 -15.43
C TRP A 213 -2.50 25.19 -16.53
N ILE A 214 -3.77 25.42 -16.18
CA ILE A 214 -4.81 25.81 -17.14
C ILE A 214 -4.41 27.11 -17.84
N LEU A 215 -4.07 28.15 -17.06
CA LEU A 215 -3.66 29.44 -17.61
C LEU A 215 -2.41 29.33 -18.47
N LEU A 216 -1.42 28.53 -18.07
CA LEU A 216 -0.18 28.36 -18.83
C LEU A 216 -0.42 27.69 -20.18
N LEU A 217 -1.37 26.74 -20.26
CA LEU A 217 -1.62 25.95 -21.47
C LEU A 217 -2.66 26.58 -22.41
N THR A 218 -3.51 27.48 -21.93
CA THR A 218 -4.59 28.10 -22.73
C THR A 218 -4.16 28.65 -24.10
N PRO A 219 -3.04 29.39 -24.25
CA PRO A 219 -2.68 29.96 -25.55
C PRO A 219 -2.27 28.92 -26.56
N VAL A 220 -1.61 27.84 -26.09
CA VAL A 220 -1.18 26.73 -26.94
C VAL A 220 -2.41 25.98 -27.44
N LEU A 221 -3.40 25.74 -26.56
CA LEU A 221 -4.66 25.10 -26.95
C LEU A 221 -5.45 25.95 -27.94
N VAL A 222 -5.52 27.27 -27.74
CA VAL A 222 -6.19 28.20 -28.65
C VAL A 222 -5.48 28.24 -30.01
N TRP A 223 -4.14 28.29 -30.02
CA TRP A 223 -3.35 28.25 -31.25
C TRP A 223 -3.49 26.94 -32.03
N MET A 224 -3.60 25.79 -31.35
CA MET A 224 -3.82 24.50 -32.02
C MET A 224 -5.22 24.36 -32.63
N LEU A 225 -6.20 25.14 -32.18
CA LEU A 225 -7.60 25.07 -32.61
C LEU A 225 -7.97 26.09 -33.69
N LEU A 226 -7.12 27.09 -33.93
CA LEU A 226 -7.29 28.15 -34.93
C LEU A 226 -6.43 27.88 -36.17
#